data_AF-A0A2M7H124-F1
#
_entry.id   AF-A0A2M7H124-F1
#
_cell.length_a   1.000
_cell.length_b   1.000
_cell.length_c   1.000
_cell.angle_alpha   90.00
_cell.angle_beta   90.00
_cell.angle_gamma   90.00
#
_symmetry.space_group_name_H-M   'P 1'
#
loop_
_entity.id
_entity.type
_entity.pdbx_description
1 polymer ?
#
loop_
_entity_poly.entity_id
_entity_poly.type
_entity_poly.pdbx_seq_one_letter_code
_entity_poly.pdbx_strand_id
1 'polypeptide(L)'
;EAGFVFNPVVLSSQNTIKDVYNIADKYGFFSVPITEDGTLNSKLVGIVTHRNVRYRKDMETKLKTVMTPRERLIVAQKSETVDKNDLYFANEILRKNNLDTLPIIDEGNKIVALVTDSDMKKNEQFPLATKNENKQLRVFIAVESRLELAKERIKKGYDAGVDGIVIDASVVFREQLEIAKWTKENFPKLDVVLGNIGSAEMVRKIIDAGFDYCDALKVGIGPGAACITQQELGTGRAQASAVWDCTQETKKLEPKYGFLPIIADGGIRIADTIEQDMAKPGDITKALALGAQTVMMGSLFAGLDESPGQKEFDYEENRMVKKYRGMGSIEAMEKRGALRYGIEKMKIRIPEGKVIKVPYRGSGYDFIPQLIAGVKQSLQKQGFKNIKELQEEADIRPI
;
A
#
# COMPACT_ATOMS: atom_id res chain seq x y z
N GLU A 1 2.84 -8.62 8.80
CA GLU A 1 3.72 -9.67 8.27
C GLU A 1 5.10 -9.07 8.22
N ALA A 2 6.02 -9.58 9.03
CA ALA A 2 7.42 -9.16 9.01
C ALA A 2 8.28 -10.42 9.07
N GLY A 3 9.37 -10.48 8.31
CA GLY A 3 10.33 -11.58 8.46
C GLY A 3 10.98 -11.51 9.83
N PHE A 4 11.60 -10.36 10.11
CA PHE A 4 12.05 -9.98 11.45
C PHE A 4 11.23 -8.78 11.93
N VAL A 5 10.58 -8.92 13.09
CA VAL A 5 9.92 -7.80 13.77
C VAL A 5 10.99 -7.06 14.57
N PHE A 6 11.55 -6.01 13.98
CA PHE A 6 12.45 -5.10 14.67
C PHE A 6 11.68 -4.19 15.63
N ASN A 7 12.36 -3.74 16.69
CA ASN A 7 11.79 -2.88 17.74
C ASN A 7 10.46 -3.42 18.31
N PRO A 8 10.42 -4.67 18.79
CA PRO A 8 9.19 -5.24 19.33
C PRO A 8 8.69 -4.45 20.54
N VAL A 9 7.37 -4.41 20.75
CA VAL A 9 6.81 -3.86 21.99
C VAL A 9 7.25 -4.76 23.14
N VAL A 10 7.87 -4.17 24.15
CA VAL A 10 8.35 -4.87 25.35
C VAL A 10 7.67 -4.34 26.60
N LEU A 11 7.60 -5.18 27.62
CA LEU A 11 7.10 -4.83 28.96
C LEU A 11 8.11 -5.25 30.03
N SER A 12 7.98 -4.70 31.23
CA SER A 12 8.75 -5.14 32.39
C SER A 12 8.07 -6.31 33.11
N SER A 13 8.83 -7.00 33.93
CA SER A 13 8.31 -8.06 34.80
C SER A 13 7.25 -7.57 35.83
N GLN A 14 7.17 -6.26 36.07
CA GLN A 14 6.22 -5.60 36.97
C GLN A 14 4.93 -5.13 36.28
N ASN A 15 4.85 -5.21 34.96
CA ASN A 15 3.59 -4.98 34.25
C ASN A 15 2.57 -6.07 34.59
N THR A 16 1.32 -5.86 34.18
CA THR A 16 0.21 -6.77 34.50
C THR A 16 -0.33 -7.45 33.25
N ILE A 17 -1.20 -8.46 33.46
CA ILE A 17 -1.92 -9.12 32.36
C ILE A 17 -2.75 -8.10 31.56
N LYS A 18 -3.34 -7.11 32.24
CA LYS A 18 -4.07 -5.99 31.61
C LYS A 18 -3.25 -5.27 30.55
N ASP A 19 -1.97 -5.01 30.83
CA ASP A 19 -1.08 -4.33 29.88
C ASP A 19 -0.91 -5.13 28.58
N VAL A 20 -0.87 -6.46 28.67
CA VAL A 20 -0.79 -7.36 27.51
C VAL A 20 -2.08 -7.32 26.70
N TYR A 21 -3.25 -7.30 27.35
CA TYR A 21 -4.52 -7.13 26.63
C TYR A 21 -4.65 -5.76 25.98
N ASN A 22 -4.16 -4.68 26.61
CA ASN A 22 -4.13 -3.36 25.99
C ASN A 22 -3.27 -3.34 24.71
N ILE A 23 -2.15 -4.07 24.71
CA ILE A 23 -1.31 -4.27 23.51
C ILE A 23 -2.09 -5.06 22.46
N ALA A 24 -2.77 -6.13 22.85
CA ALA A 24 -3.57 -6.95 21.93
C ALA A 24 -4.73 -6.17 21.30
N ASP A 25 -5.44 -5.35 22.06
CA ASP A 25 -6.54 -4.53 21.56
C ASP A 25 -6.04 -3.44 20.59
N LYS A 26 -4.85 -2.89 20.85
CA LYS A 26 -4.27 -1.82 20.03
C LYS A 26 -3.58 -2.34 18.76
N TYR A 27 -2.86 -3.45 18.86
CA TYR A 27 -1.96 -3.93 17.80
C TYR A 27 -2.30 -5.33 17.27
N GLY A 28 -3.23 -6.06 17.89
CA GLY A 28 -3.72 -7.35 17.42
C GLY A 28 -2.83 -8.55 17.75
N PHE A 29 -1.87 -8.43 18.68
CA PHE A 29 -0.97 -9.54 19.07
C PHE A 29 -0.77 -9.65 20.59
N PHE A 30 -0.45 -10.85 21.05
CA PHE A 30 -0.23 -11.17 22.46
C PHE A 30 1.22 -11.54 22.81
N SER A 31 2.08 -11.77 21.81
CA SER A 31 3.48 -12.14 22.04
C SER A 31 4.30 -10.90 22.41
N VAL A 32 4.66 -10.77 23.68
CA VAL A 32 5.35 -9.61 24.24
C VAL A 32 6.59 -10.06 25.01
N PRO A 33 7.81 -9.71 24.55
CA PRO A 33 9.04 -9.96 25.30
C PRO A 33 9.06 -9.13 26.57
N ILE A 34 9.56 -9.74 27.64
CA ILE A 34 9.70 -9.11 28.94
C ILE A 34 11.17 -8.81 29.17
N THR A 35 11.50 -7.54 29.39
CA THR A 35 12.85 -7.09 29.70
C THR A 35 12.96 -6.60 31.15
N GLU A 36 14.18 -6.42 31.67
CA GLU A 36 14.40 -6.06 33.08
C GLU A 36 13.66 -4.77 33.48
N ASP A 37 13.73 -3.74 32.63
CA ASP A 37 13.14 -2.42 32.88
C ASP A 37 11.97 -2.06 31.95
N GLY A 38 11.58 -2.97 31.06
CA GLY A 38 10.53 -2.72 30.06
C GLY A 38 10.98 -1.83 28.89
N THR A 39 12.29 -1.72 28.66
CA THR A 39 12.86 -1.07 27.47
C THR A 39 13.64 -2.08 26.62
N LEU A 40 13.85 -1.76 25.34
CA LEU A 40 14.65 -2.59 24.42
C LEU A 40 16.15 -2.61 24.78
N ASN A 41 16.62 -1.67 25.60
CA ASN A 41 18.03 -1.53 25.95
C ASN A 41 18.46 -2.44 27.13
N SER A 42 17.52 -3.11 27.78
CA SER A 42 17.78 -4.02 28.90
C SER A 42 17.64 -5.50 28.50
N LYS A 43 18.08 -6.38 29.39
CA LYS A 43 18.15 -7.81 29.09
C LYS A 43 16.77 -8.43 29.00
N LEU A 44 16.62 -9.39 28.09
CA LEU A 44 15.44 -10.25 28.00
C LEU A 44 15.38 -11.19 29.22
N VAL A 45 14.28 -11.10 29.97
CA VAL A 45 14.01 -11.92 31.17
C VAL A 45 12.85 -12.90 30.99
N GLY A 46 12.07 -12.77 29.92
CA GLY A 46 10.97 -13.69 29.64
C GLY A 46 10.17 -13.32 28.40
N ILE A 47 9.11 -14.07 28.12
CA ILE A 47 8.09 -13.72 27.12
C ILE A 47 6.71 -14.08 27.66
N VAL A 48 5.73 -13.26 27.32
CA VAL A 48 4.32 -13.56 27.55
C VAL A 48 3.66 -13.76 26.20
N THR A 49 2.85 -14.80 26.09
CA THR A 49 2.02 -15.11 24.91
C THR A 49 0.57 -15.28 25.33
N HIS A 50 -0.34 -15.41 24.36
CA HIS A 50 -1.75 -15.65 24.65
C HIS A 50 -1.96 -16.90 25.52
N ARG A 51 -1.12 -17.95 25.36
CA ARG A 51 -1.21 -19.18 26.16
C ARG A 51 -1.01 -18.93 27.66
N ASN A 52 -0.18 -17.95 28.02
CA ASN A 52 0.12 -17.62 29.42
C ASN A 52 -1.07 -16.92 30.12
N VAL A 53 -1.88 -16.16 29.37
CA VAL A 53 -2.89 -15.25 29.92
C VAL A 53 -4.35 -15.67 29.65
N ARG A 54 -4.64 -16.44 28.60
CA ARG A 54 -6.00 -16.73 28.10
C ARG A 54 -7.03 -17.29 29.10
N TYR A 55 -6.57 -17.94 30.17
CA TYR A 55 -7.45 -18.53 31.20
C TYR A 55 -7.33 -17.84 32.57
N ARG A 56 -6.63 -16.70 32.62
CA ARG A 56 -6.46 -15.93 33.85
C ARG A 56 -7.62 -14.94 33.98
N LYS A 57 -8.25 -14.93 35.15
CA LYS A 57 -9.37 -14.03 35.47
C LYS A 57 -8.91 -12.70 36.07
N ASP A 58 -7.86 -12.74 36.88
CA ASP A 58 -7.30 -11.55 37.50
C ASP A 58 -6.33 -10.83 36.54
N MET A 59 -6.72 -9.64 36.11
CA MET A 59 -5.96 -8.83 35.16
C MET A 59 -4.81 -8.06 35.82
N GLU A 60 -4.80 -7.94 37.15
CA GLU A 60 -3.77 -7.21 37.91
C GLU A 60 -2.57 -8.09 38.28
N THR A 61 -2.66 -9.40 38.02
CA THR A 61 -1.57 -10.35 38.19
C THR A 61 -0.31 -9.89 37.42
N LYS A 62 0.84 -9.88 38.11
CA LYS A 62 2.14 -9.43 37.57
C LYS A 62 2.71 -10.40 36.56
N LEU A 63 3.30 -9.89 35.48
CA LEU A 63 3.83 -10.71 34.38
C LEU A 63 4.92 -11.69 34.81
N LYS A 64 5.75 -11.35 35.81
CA LYS A 64 6.74 -12.27 36.40
C LYS A 64 6.17 -13.62 36.86
N THR A 65 4.88 -13.67 37.20
CA THR A 65 4.22 -14.88 37.71
C THR A 65 3.66 -15.79 36.61
N VAL A 66 3.47 -15.26 35.40
CA VAL A 66 2.80 -15.96 34.28
C VAL A 66 3.67 -16.12 33.05
N MET A 67 4.71 -15.30 32.89
CA MET A 67 5.62 -15.34 31.75
C MET A 67 6.38 -16.67 31.67
N THR A 68 6.80 -17.03 30.46
CA THR A 68 7.85 -18.04 30.29
C THR A 68 9.19 -17.38 30.60
N PRO A 69 9.90 -17.79 31.66
CA PRO A 69 11.10 -17.11 32.13
C PRO A 69 12.32 -17.46 31.26
N ARG A 70 13.33 -16.59 31.28
CA ARG A 70 14.50 -16.64 30.38
C ARG A 70 15.20 -17.99 30.31
N GLU A 71 15.27 -18.73 31.42
CA GLU A 71 15.96 -20.02 31.53
C GLU A 71 15.24 -21.12 30.74
N ARG A 72 13.94 -20.96 30.47
CA ARG A 72 13.12 -21.87 29.68
C ARG A 72 12.88 -21.37 28.25
N LEU A 73 13.42 -20.21 27.89
CA LEU A 73 13.26 -19.66 26.56
C LEU A 73 14.29 -20.22 25.59
N ILE A 74 13.77 -20.67 24.46
CA ILE A 74 14.55 -20.87 23.25
C ILE A 74 14.65 -19.51 22.56
N VAL A 75 15.87 -19.12 22.24
CA VAL A 75 16.23 -17.85 21.59
C VAL A 75 17.23 -18.16 20.47
N ALA A 76 17.34 -17.28 19.49
CA ALA A 76 18.40 -17.35 18.49
C ALA A 76 19.32 -16.13 18.59
N GLN A 77 20.59 -16.30 18.22
CA GLN A 77 21.55 -15.21 18.24
C GLN A 77 21.41 -14.33 17.01
N LYS A 78 21.58 -13.01 17.20
CA LYS A 78 21.59 -12.01 16.13
C LYS A 78 22.62 -12.34 15.04
N SER A 79 23.81 -12.79 15.45
CA SER A 79 24.92 -13.16 14.57
C SER A 79 24.64 -14.39 13.69
N GLU A 80 23.67 -15.21 14.08
CA GLU A 80 23.25 -16.41 13.33
C GLU A 80 22.05 -16.15 12.42
N THR A 81 21.34 -15.03 12.61
CA THR A 81 20.06 -14.75 11.95
C THR A 81 20.07 -13.38 11.27
N VAL A 82 19.74 -12.32 12.03
CA VAL A 82 19.57 -10.94 11.53
C VAL A 82 20.78 -10.44 10.78
N ASP A 83 22.00 -10.64 11.31
CA ASP A 83 23.23 -10.13 10.67
C ASP A 83 23.52 -10.82 9.33
N LYS A 84 22.98 -12.02 9.13
CA LYS A 84 23.08 -12.79 7.88
C LYS A 84 21.85 -12.65 6.99
N ASN A 85 20.83 -11.92 7.45
CA ASN A 85 19.48 -11.92 6.87
C ASN A 85 18.90 -13.33 6.66
N ASP A 86 19.23 -14.27 7.57
CA ASP A 86 18.84 -15.67 7.49
C ASP A 86 17.55 -15.95 8.27
N LEU A 87 16.43 -15.69 7.61
CA LEU A 87 15.10 -16.00 8.16
C LEU A 87 14.81 -17.51 8.16
N TYR A 88 15.48 -18.28 7.28
CA TYR A 88 15.25 -19.72 7.18
C TYR A 88 15.72 -20.42 8.45
N PHE A 89 16.92 -20.09 8.94
CA PHE A 89 17.43 -20.65 10.20
C PHE A 89 16.50 -20.36 11.39
N ALA A 90 15.98 -19.14 11.49
CA ALA A 90 15.01 -18.78 12.53
C ALA A 90 13.69 -19.59 12.42
N ASN A 91 13.19 -19.77 11.20
CA ASN A 91 11.99 -20.56 10.95
C ASN A 91 12.19 -22.06 11.28
N GLU A 92 13.37 -22.61 11.02
CA GLU A 92 13.69 -23.99 11.39
C GLU A 92 13.72 -24.18 12.91
N ILE A 93 14.25 -23.20 13.67
CA ILE A 93 14.19 -23.22 15.14
C ILE A 93 12.73 -23.18 15.63
N LEU A 94 11.89 -22.30 15.05
CA LEU A 94 10.46 -22.23 15.36
C LEU A 94 9.77 -23.59 15.15
N ARG A 95 9.96 -24.20 13.96
CA ARG A 95 9.35 -25.48 13.59
C ARG A 95 9.82 -26.63 14.48
N LYS A 96 11.15 -26.79 14.63
CA LYS A 96 11.76 -27.88 15.41
C LYS A 96 11.28 -27.88 16.87
N ASN A 97 11.06 -26.69 17.43
CA ASN A 97 10.69 -26.52 18.82
C ASN A 97 9.19 -26.23 19.03
N ASN A 98 8.39 -26.23 17.96
CA ASN A 98 6.95 -25.97 17.98
C ASN A 98 6.58 -24.67 18.73
N LEU A 99 7.28 -23.57 18.40
CA LEU A 99 7.15 -22.28 19.04
C LEU A 99 6.23 -21.35 18.23
N ASP A 100 5.40 -20.56 18.92
CA ASP A 100 4.58 -19.52 18.28
C ASP A 100 5.44 -18.27 17.94
N THR A 101 6.50 -18.01 18.73
CA THR A 101 7.36 -16.83 18.62
C THR A 101 8.78 -17.14 19.10
N LEU A 102 9.78 -16.68 18.35
CA LEU A 102 11.20 -16.84 18.62
C LEU A 102 11.84 -15.46 18.86
N PRO A 103 12.31 -15.19 20.10
CA PRO A 103 13.15 -14.04 20.39
C PRO A 103 14.54 -14.16 19.75
N ILE A 104 14.97 -13.10 19.08
CA ILE A 104 16.34 -12.92 18.60
C ILE A 104 17.06 -11.98 19.56
N ILE A 105 18.21 -12.39 20.08
CA ILE A 105 18.99 -11.63 21.06
C ILE A 105 20.41 -11.30 20.55
N ASP A 106 21.00 -10.24 21.08
CA ASP A 106 22.43 -9.97 20.93
C ASP A 106 23.29 -10.71 21.97
N GLU A 107 24.62 -10.56 21.88
CA GLU A 107 25.59 -11.12 22.83
C GLU A 107 25.36 -10.64 24.28
N GLY A 108 24.76 -9.45 24.45
CA GLY A 108 24.40 -8.87 25.73
C GLY A 108 23.07 -9.38 26.31
N ASN A 109 22.42 -10.34 25.65
CA ASN A 109 21.09 -10.87 25.97
C ASN A 109 19.97 -9.82 25.88
N LYS A 110 20.12 -8.81 25.01
CA LYS A 110 19.08 -7.83 24.70
C LYS A 110 18.28 -8.30 23.50
N ILE A 111 16.97 -8.06 23.53
CA ILE A 111 16.08 -8.40 22.41
C ILE A 111 16.34 -7.45 21.23
N VAL A 112 16.58 -8.01 20.05
CA VAL A 112 16.80 -7.22 18.82
C VAL A 112 15.68 -7.39 17.80
N ALA A 113 15.07 -8.58 17.74
CA ALA A 113 13.95 -8.87 16.86
C ALA A 113 13.09 -10.03 17.37
N LEU A 114 11.90 -10.18 16.80
CA LEU A 114 11.08 -11.39 16.93
C LEU A 114 10.84 -12.02 15.56
N VAL A 115 10.74 -13.34 15.53
CA VAL A 115 10.19 -14.09 14.40
C VAL A 115 8.96 -14.85 14.88
N THR A 116 7.87 -14.84 14.11
CA THR A 116 6.60 -15.47 14.53
C THR A 116 6.16 -16.54 13.53
N ASP A 117 5.60 -17.63 14.05
CA ASP A 117 5.01 -18.69 13.22
C ASP A 117 3.82 -18.17 12.38
N SER A 118 3.10 -17.17 12.90
CA SER A 118 2.00 -16.56 12.17
C SER A 118 2.43 -15.81 10.90
N ASP A 119 3.63 -15.23 10.90
CA ASP A 119 4.19 -14.59 9.70
C ASP A 119 4.64 -15.63 8.66
N MET A 120 5.18 -16.77 9.10
CA MET A 120 5.52 -17.89 8.21
C MET A 120 4.26 -18.45 7.53
N LYS A 121 3.18 -18.68 8.30
CA LYS A 121 1.88 -19.12 7.76
C LYS A 121 1.28 -18.14 6.76
N LYS A 122 1.37 -16.83 7.03
CA LYS A 122 0.93 -15.80 6.06
C LYS A 122 1.74 -15.86 4.77
N ASN A 123 3.05 -16.07 4.86
CA ASN A 123 3.89 -16.16 3.67
C ASN A 123 3.57 -17.41 2.83
N GLU A 124 3.27 -18.54 3.46
CA GLU A 124 2.81 -19.76 2.79
C GLU A 124 1.42 -19.56 2.17
N GLN A 125 0.52 -18.87 2.86
CA GLN A 125 -0.84 -18.58 2.37
C GLN A 125 -0.85 -17.55 1.22
N PHE A 126 0.05 -16.57 1.24
CA PHE A 126 0.12 -15.46 0.29
C PHE A 126 1.51 -15.37 -0.37
N PRO A 127 1.88 -16.34 -1.22
CA PRO A 127 3.23 -16.40 -1.81
C PRO A 127 3.53 -15.27 -2.80
N LEU A 128 2.48 -14.61 -3.32
CA LEU A 128 2.58 -13.48 -4.24
C LEU A 128 2.46 -12.12 -3.54
N ALA A 129 2.55 -12.08 -2.20
CA ALA A 129 2.49 -10.83 -1.45
C ALA A 129 3.66 -9.89 -1.79
N THR A 130 3.36 -8.62 -2.01
CA THR A 130 4.34 -7.58 -2.35
C THR A 130 5.07 -7.11 -1.09
N LYS A 131 6.36 -7.43 -1.00
CA LYS A 131 7.18 -7.21 0.19
C LYS A 131 8.44 -6.41 -0.11
N ASN A 132 8.96 -5.70 0.88
CA ASN A 132 10.28 -5.06 0.82
C ASN A 132 11.40 -6.04 1.21
N GLU A 133 12.64 -5.54 1.22
CA GLU A 133 13.84 -6.31 1.56
C GLU A 133 13.80 -6.96 2.95
N ASN A 134 13.06 -6.37 3.89
CA ASN A 134 12.85 -6.86 5.25
C ASN A 134 11.64 -7.82 5.37
N LYS A 135 11.07 -8.25 4.23
CA LYS A 135 9.87 -9.09 4.14
C LYS A 135 8.60 -8.46 4.74
N GLN A 136 8.57 -7.13 4.89
CA GLN A 136 7.38 -6.39 5.31
C GLN A 136 6.53 -6.04 4.10
N LEU A 137 5.21 -5.98 4.27
CA LEU A 137 4.30 -5.55 3.20
C LEU A 137 4.60 -4.11 2.78
N ARG A 138 4.63 -3.85 1.47
CA ARG A 138 4.88 -2.51 0.96
C ARG A 138 3.68 -1.58 1.15
N VAL A 139 3.92 -0.33 1.52
CA VAL A 139 2.90 0.72 1.68
C VAL A 139 3.39 2.07 1.15
N PHE A 140 2.51 2.74 0.43
CA PHE A 140 2.72 4.10 -0.06
C PHE A 140 1.67 5.02 0.54
N ILE A 141 2.02 6.30 0.72
CA ILE A 141 1.06 7.32 1.18
C ILE A 141 0.88 8.42 0.14
N ALA A 142 -0.35 8.92 0.00
CA ALA A 142 -0.59 10.14 -0.77
C ALA A 142 -0.16 11.37 0.05
N VAL A 143 0.49 12.33 -0.62
CA VAL A 143 0.92 13.60 -0.02
C VAL A 143 0.28 14.79 -0.72
N GLU A 144 0.18 15.90 0.02
CA GLU A 144 -0.39 17.15 -0.47
C GLU A 144 0.38 17.70 -1.67
N SER A 145 -0.33 18.45 -2.52
CA SER A 145 0.23 19.17 -3.68
C SER A 145 0.96 20.47 -3.31
N ARG A 146 1.01 20.83 -2.02
CA ARG A 146 1.68 22.04 -1.50
C ARG A 146 2.93 21.69 -0.72
N LEU A 147 4.05 22.34 -1.04
CA LEU A 147 5.37 21.93 -0.55
C LEU A 147 5.45 21.87 0.98
N GLU A 148 5.09 22.96 1.66
CA GLU A 148 5.22 23.04 3.12
C GLU A 148 4.34 22.02 3.87
N LEU A 149 3.15 21.72 3.34
CA LEU A 149 2.27 20.70 3.91
C LEU A 149 2.79 19.28 3.64
N ALA A 150 3.31 19.04 2.44
CA ALA A 150 3.87 17.76 2.05
C ALA A 150 5.07 17.38 2.93
N LYS A 151 5.97 18.33 3.24
CA LYS A 151 7.18 18.08 4.05
C LYS A 151 6.86 17.41 5.39
N GLU A 152 5.88 17.93 6.12
CA GLU A 152 5.51 17.38 7.43
C GLU A 152 4.97 15.95 7.30
N ARG A 153 4.09 15.71 6.33
CA ARG A 153 3.52 14.37 6.09
C ARG A 153 4.58 13.37 5.64
N ILE A 154 5.48 13.76 4.73
CA ILE A 154 6.57 12.92 4.25
C ILE A 154 7.45 12.50 5.41
N LYS A 155 7.86 13.44 6.26
CA LYS A 155 8.67 13.14 7.45
C LYS A 155 7.98 12.14 8.37
N LYS A 156 6.71 12.38 8.72
CA LYS A 156 5.94 11.44 9.56
C LYS A 156 5.74 10.07 8.91
N GLY A 157 5.55 10.03 7.59
CA GLY A 157 5.44 8.79 6.83
C GLY A 157 6.76 8.01 6.82
N TYR A 158 7.87 8.70 6.60
CA TYR A 158 9.21 8.11 6.66
C TYR A 158 9.50 7.53 8.05
N ASP A 159 9.22 8.29 9.11
CA ASP A 159 9.38 7.84 10.51
C ASP A 159 8.49 6.61 10.82
N ALA A 160 7.34 6.49 10.14
CA ALA A 160 6.44 5.34 10.24
C ALA A 160 6.86 4.15 9.35
N GLY A 161 7.86 4.30 8.49
CA GLY A 161 8.41 3.24 7.65
C GLY A 161 7.63 2.99 6.34
N VAL A 162 7.04 4.01 5.73
CA VAL A 162 6.46 3.88 4.37
C VAL A 162 7.56 3.63 3.33
N ASP A 163 7.26 2.87 2.28
CA ASP A 163 8.22 2.57 1.20
C ASP A 163 8.28 3.69 0.16
N GLY A 164 7.22 4.51 0.06
CA GLY A 164 7.17 5.60 -0.89
C GLY A 164 5.98 6.54 -0.73
N ILE A 165 5.95 7.54 -1.59
CA ILE A 165 4.93 8.58 -1.63
C ILE A 165 4.30 8.70 -3.01
N VAL A 166 3.04 9.14 -3.04
CA VAL A 166 2.34 9.57 -4.25
C VAL A 166 2.03 11.05 -4.10
N ILE A 167 2.71 11.89 -4.89
CA ILE A 167 2.42 13.32 -4.96
C ILE A 167 1.13 13.45 -5.79
N ASP A 168 0.03 13.71 -5.11
CA ASP A 168 -1.32 13.59 -5.68
C ASP A 168 -1.91 14.96 -6.00
N ALA A 169 -1.63 15.45 -7.21
CA ALA A 169 -2.22 16.66 -7.76
C ALA A 169 -3.27 16.34 -8.84
N SER A 170 -4.21 17.25 -9.11
CA SER A 170 -5.10 17.14 -10.27
C SER A 170 -4.33 17.17 -11.59
N VAL A 171 -3.32 18.04 -11.67
CA VAL A 171 -2.37 18.19 -12.78
C VAL A 171 -0.99 18.56 -12.19
N VAL A 172 0.07 17.94 -12.67
CA VAL A 172 1.45 18.27 -12.25
C VAL A 172 1.89 19.62 -12.81
N PHE A 173 2.42 20.47 -11.92
CA PHE A 173 3.12 21.71 -12.24
C PHE A 173 4.48 21.77 -11.51
N ARG A 174 5.08 22.96 -11.45
CA ARG A 174 6.40 23.21 -10.85
C ARG A 174 6.48 22.80 -9.37
N GLU A 175 5.46 23.11 -8.57
CA GLU A 175 5.51 22.88 -7.11
C GLU A 175 5.59 21.37 -6.77
N GLN A 176 4.97 20.50 -7.57
CA GLN A 176 5.04 19.05 -7.35
C GLN A 176 6.42 18.47 -7.69
N LEU A 177 7.13 19.06 -8.65
CA LEU A 177 8.53 18.72 -8.91
C LEU A 177 9.44 19.15 -7.76
N GLU A 178 9.16 20.31 -7.14
CA GLU A 178 9.90 20.77 -5.96
C GLU A 178 9.68 19.84 -4.75
N ILE A 179 8.47 19.27 -4.59
CA ILE A 179 8.19 18.23 -3.58
C ILE A 179 8.99 16.96 -3.87
N ALA A 180 9.00 16.48 -5.11
CA ALA A 180 9.74 15.29 -5.52
C ALA A 180 11.24 15.46 -5.23
N LYS A 181 11.81 16.59 -5.65
CA LYS A 181 13.21 16.95 -5.41
C LYS A 181 13.55 16.99 -3.93
N TRP A 182 12.77 17.72 -3.14
CA TRP A 182 12.99 17.80 -1.69
C TRP A 182 12.91 16.43 -1.03
N THR A 183 11.99 15.57 -1.47
CA THR A 183 11.83 14.21 -0.95
C THR A 183 13.09 13.40 -1.18
N LYS A 184 13.62 13.35 -2.41
CA LYS A 184 14.82 12.56 -2.72
C LYS A 184 16.09 13.14 -2.08
N GLU A 185 16.19 14.46 -1.90
CA GLU A 185 17.31 15.09 -1.19
C GLU A 185 17.35 14.72 0.30
N ASN A 186 16.20 14.58 0.95
CA ASN A 186 16.12 14.32 2.40
C ASN A 186 15.93 12.82 2.73
N PHE A 187 15.27 12.09 1.84
CA PHE A 187 14.87 10.69 2.01
C PHE A 187 15.09 9.91 0.70
N PRO A 188 16.36 9.73 0.26
CA PRO A 188 16.68 9.16 -1.06
C PRO A 188 16.17 7.73 -1.28
N LYS A 189 15.88 7.00 -0.19
CA LYS A 189 15.34 5.64 -0.23
C LYS A 189 13.83 5.57 -0.48
N LEU A 190 13.09 6.67 -0.34
CA LEU A 190 11.65 6.67 -0.63
C LEU A 190 11.43 6.64 -2.13
N ASP A 191 10.54 5.75 -2.57
CA ASP A 191 10.01 5.76 -3.93
C ASP A 191 9.04 6.95 -4.08
N VAL A 192 9.13 7.69 -5.19
CA VAL A 192 8.35 8.91 -5.48
C VAL A 192 7.55 8.71 -6.76
N VAL A 193 6.22 8.64 -6.61
CA VAL A 193 5.28 8.62 -7.73
C VAL A 193 4.73 10.02 -7.95
N LEU A 194 4.89 10.54 -9.17
CA LEU A 194 4.45 11.89 -9.53
C LEU A 194 3.23 11.87 -10.46
N GLY A 195 2.16 12.56 -10.07
CA GLY A 195 0.97 12.70 -10.91
C GLY A 195 -0.02 13.79 -10.45
N ASN A 196 -1.08 14.04 -11.22
CA ASN A 196 -1.43 13.35 -12.46
C ASN A 196 -0.90 14.08 -13.71
N ILE A 197 -0.52 13.29 -14.72
CA ILE A 197 -0.12 13.77 -16.04
C ILE A 197 -1.07 13.23 -17.11
N GLY A 198 -1.08 13.83 -18.30
CA GLY A 198 -1.99 13.40 -19.37
C GLY A 198 -1.48 13.57 -20.79
N SER A 199 -0.24 14.01 -21.03
CA SER A 199 0.29 14.19 -22.38
C SER A 199 1.79 13.93 -22.46
N ALA A 200 2.26 13.57 -23.67
CA ALA A 200 3.68 13.45 -23.98
C ALA A 200 4.49 14.73 -23.66
N GLU A 201 3.92 15.91 -23.89
CA GLU A 201 4.60 17.18 -23.56
C GLU A 201 4.83 17.34 -22.05
N MET A 202 3.86 16.94 -21.22
CA MET A 202 4.05 16.94 -19.77
C MET A 202 5.15 15.97 -19.35
N VAL A 203 5.20 14.77 -19.97
CA VAL A 203 6.27 13.79 -19.73
C VAL A 203 7.64 14.39 -20.01
N ARG A 204 7.84 15.02 -21.18
CA ARG A 204 9.11 15.68 -21.53
C ARG A 204 9.52 16.71 -20.49
N LYS A 205 8.60 17.63 -20.15
CA LYS A 205 8.88 18.71 -19.19
C LYS A 205 9.26 18.16 -17.81
N ILE A 206 8.60 17.10 -17.37
CA ILE A 206 8.85 16.47 -16.06
C ILE A 206 10.20 15.74 -16.06
N ILE A 207 10.47 14.94 -17.09
CA ILE A 207 11.74 14.19 -17.20
C ILE A 207 12.92 15.16 -17.31
N ASP A 208 12.84 16.17 -18.17
CA ASP A 208 13.91 17.16 -18.34
C ASP A 208 14.19 17.96 -17.05
N ALA A 209 13.18 18.17 -16.20
CA ALA A 209 13.31 18.95 -14.97
C ALA A 209 13.56 18.12 -13.70
N GLY A 210 13.24 16.81 -13.71
CA GLY A 210 13.16 16.05 -12.48
C GLY A 210 13.11 14.53 -12.62
N PHE A 211 13.68 13.97 -13.69
CA PHE A 211 13.85 12.52 -13.82
C PHE A 211 14.49 11.89 -12.59
N ASP A 212 15.60 12.46 -12.09
CA ASP A 212 16.33 11.95 -10.92
C ASP A 212 15.52 11.98 -9.61
N TYR A 213 14.37 12.66 -9.61
CA TYR A 213 13.54 12.85 -8.44
C TYR A 213 12.25 12.02 -8.44
N CYS A 214 11.98 11.27 -9.51
CA CYS A 214 10.73 10.52 -9.69
C CYS A 214 11.03 9.07 -10.10
N ASP A 215 10.39 8.11 -9.44
CA ASP A 215 10.55 6.68 -9.74
C ASP A 215 9.38 6.11 -10.56
N ALA A 216 8.26 6.83 -10.64
CA ALA A 216 7.14 6.50 -11.53
C ALA A 216 6.29 7.73 -11.85
N LEU A 217 5.56 7.67 -12.96
CA LEU A 217 4.56 8.68 -13.33
C LEU A 217 3.15 8.09 -13.28
N LYS A 218 2.19 8.88 -12.78
CA LYS A 218 0.77 8.50 -12.71
C LYS A 218 -0.03 9.28 -13.76
N VAL A 219 -0.61 8.55 -14.72
CA VAL A 219 -1.29 9.09 -15.91
C VAL A 219 -2.81 8.99 -15.74
N GLY A 220 -3.49 10.12 -15.93
CA GLY A 220 -4.95 10.19 -16.04
C GLY A 220 -5.52 11.48 -15.46
N ILE A 221 -6.06 12.35 -16.32
CA ILE A 221 -6.71 13.60 -15.91
C ILE A 221 -8.17 13.55 -16.36
N GLY A 222 -9.09 13.42 -15.40
CA GLY A 222 -10.53 13.30 -15.65
C GLY A 222 -11.15 11.90 -15.84
N PRO A 223 -10.44 10.76 -15.97
CA PRO A 223 -11.07 9.49 -16.37
C PRO A 223 -11.75 8.74 -15.20
N GLY A 224 -11.58 9.20 -13.96
CA GLY A 224 -12.09 8.51 -12.77
C GLY A 224 -13.62 8.46 -12.73
N ALA A 225 -14.19 7.34 -12.26
CA ALA A 225 -15.65 7.12 -12.24
C ALA A 225 -16.46 8.20 -11.49
N ALA A 226 -15.84 8.85 -10.51
CA ALA A 226 -16.44 9.93 -9.72
C ALA A 226 -15.85 11.32 -10.05
N CYS A 227 -15.09 11.43 -11.13
CA CYS A 227 -14.50 12.68 -11.62
C CYS A 227 -15.41 13.28 -12.70
N ILE A 228 -15.62 14.60 -12.65
CA ILE A 228 -16.39 15.37 -13.63
C ILE A 228 -15.57 16.53 -14.20
N THR A 229 -14.26 16.60 -13.95
CA THR A 229 -13.35 17.66 -14.43
C THR A 229 -13.47 17.91 -15.94
N GLN A 230 -13.58 16.86 -16.76
CA GLN A 230 -13.72 17.03 -18.21
C GLN A 230 -15.05 17.69 -18.60
N GLN A 231 -16.12 17.40 -17.87
CA GLN A 231 -17.46 17.92 -18.13
C GLN A 231 -17.58 19.37 -17.66
N GLU A 232 -17.07 19.67 -16.47
CA GLU A 232 -17.23 20.98 -15.84
C GLU A 232 -16.17 22.00 -16.28
N LEU A 233 -14.93 21.56 -16.52
CA LEU A 233 -13.79 22.46 -16.79
C LEU A 233 -13.12 22.23 -18.14
N GLY A 234 -13.61 21.28 -18.94
CA GLY A 234 -13.01 20.96 -20.26
C GLY A 234 -11.56 20.48 -20.19
N THR A 235 -11.07 20.10 -19.00
CA THR A 235 -9.68 19.74 -18.76
C THR A 235 -9.55 18.23 -18.63
N GLY A 236 -8.66 17.64 -19.43
CA GLY A 236 -8.37 16.20 -19.41
C GLY A 236 -8.11 15.65 -20.80
N ARG A 237 -7.97 14.33 -20.90
CA ARG A 237 -7.85 13.59 -22.16
C ARG A 237 -8.52 12.23 -22.06
N ALA A 238 -8.85 11.64 -23.22
CA ALA A 238 -9.27 10.25 -23.29
C ALA A 238 -8.17 9.33 -22.72
N GLN A 239 -8.53 8.44 -21.80
CA GLN A 239 -7.54 7.73 -20.99
C GLN A 239 -6.62 6.82 -21.81
N ALA A 240 -7.16 6.11 -22.81
CA ALA A 240 -6.37 5.24 -23.67
C ALA A 240 -5.30 6.03 -24.43
N SER A 241 -5.68 7.16 -25.04
CA SER A 241 -4.76 8.05 -25.75
C SER A 241 -3.73 8.67 -24.79
N ALA A 242 -4.14 9.08 -23.59
CA ALA A 242 -3.24 9.65 -22.60
C ALA A 242 -2.16 8.65 -22.14
N VAL A 243 -2.56 7.41 -21.83
CA VAL A 243 -1.64 6.32 -21.45
C VAL A 243 -0.69 5.99 -22.60
N TRP A 244 -1.22 5.87 -23.82
CA TRP A 244 -0.41 5.63 -25.01
C TRP A 244 0.61 6.74 -25.23
N ASP A 245 0.17 8.01 -25.32
CA ASP A 245 1.03 9.16 -25.58
C ASP A 245 2.14 9.27 -24.55
N CYS A 246 1.79 9.13 -23.26
CA CYS A 246 2.77 9.23 -22.18
C CYS A 246 3.78 8.07 -22.25
N THR A 247 3.33 6.84 -22.52
CA THR A 247 4.22 5.68 -22.58
C THR A 247 5.12 5.70 -23.82
N GLN A 248 4.61 6.11 -24.98
CA GLN A 248 5.44 6.26 -26.17
C GLN A 248 6.52 7.32 -25.95
N GLU A 249 6.20 8.38 -25.22
CA GLU A 249 7.17 9.40 -24.88
C GLU A 249 8.21 8.92 -23.86
N THR A 250 7.81 8.21 -22.80
CA THR A 250 8.79 7.64 -21.85
C THR A 250 9.72 6.64 -22.54
N LYS A 251 9.21 5.78 -23.43
CA LYS A 251 10.02 4.86 -24.24
C LYS A 251 11.04 5.57 -25.13
N LYS A 252 10.67 6.71 -25.74
CA LYS A 252 11.61 7.52 -26.55
C LYS A 252 12.73 8.12 -25.71
N LEU A 253 12.45 8.46 -24.46
CA LEU A 253 13.38 9.11 -23.54
C LEU A 253 14.22 8.12 -22.74
N GLU A 254 13.80 6.85 -22.68
CA GLU A 254 14.46 5.78 -21.94
C GLU A 254 15.95 5.60 -22.27
N PRO A 255 16.43 5.65 -23.53
CA PRO A 255 17.87 5.54 -23.81
C PRO A 255 18.72 6.68 -23.23
N LYS A 256 18.11 7.85 -22.98
CA LYS A 256 18.80 9.03 -22.46
C LYS A 256 18.79 9.07 -20.93
N TYR A 257 17.65 8.77 -20.33
CA TYR A 257 17.44 8.96 -18.90
C TYR A 257 17.36 7.63 -18.13
N GLY A 258 16.83 6.59 -18.75
CA GLY A 258 16.53 5.31 -18.13
C GLY A 258 15.04 5.03 -18.08
N PHE A 259 14.71 3.85 -17.59
CA PHE A 259 13.33 3.37 -17.52
C PHE A 259 12.52 4.12 -16.46
N LEU A 260 11.35 4.65 -16.84
CA LEU A 260 10.41 5.30 -15.94
C LEU A 260 9.01 4.71 -16.10
N PRO A 261 8.53 3.91 -15.12
CA PRO A 261 7.24 3.22 -15.22
C PRO A 261 6.04 4.19 -15.16
N ILE A 262 5.00 3.83 -15.91
CA ILE A 262 3.71 4.50 -15.97
C ILE A 262 2.66 3.71 -15.19
N ILE A 263 1.88 4.42 -14.38
CA ILE A 263 0.67 3.94 -13.70
C ILE A 263 -0.55 4.53 -14.41
N ALA A 264 -1.43 3.71 -14.97
CA ALA A 264 -2.71 4.17 -15.52
C ALA A 264 -3.75 4.33 -14.40
N ASP A 265 -4.14 5.57 -14.10
CA ASP A 265 -5.03 5.93 -12.97
C ASP A 265 -6.43 6.33 -13.45
N GLY A 266 -7.43 5.51 -13.09
CA GLY A 266 -8.83 5.76 -13.43
C GLY A 266 -9.26 5.26 -14.81
N GLY A 267 -10.57 5.31 -15.07
CA GLY A 267 -11.18 4.86 -16.33
C GLY A 267 -11.35 3.34 -16.47
N ILE A 268 -10.82 2.54 -15.53
CA ILE A 268 -10.98 1.08 -15.52
C ILE A 268 -12.39 0.72 -15.08
N ARG A 269 -13.14 0.07 -15.98
CA ARG A 269 -14.52 -0.36 -15.72
C ARG A 269 -14.62 -1.88 -15.77
N ILE A 270 -15.61 -2.36 -15.04
CA ILE A 270 -16.11 -3.73 -15.13
C ILE A 270 -17.60 -3.61 -15.45
N ALA A 271 -18.11 -4.52 -16.29
CA ALA A 271 -19.53 -4.58 -16.56
C ALA A 271 -20.26 -5.07 -15.30
N ASP A 272 -20.93 -4.16 -14.59
CA ASP A 272 -21.64 -4.45 -13.35
C ASP A 272 -23.11 -4.80 -13.65
N THR A 273 -23.34 -5.91 -14.35
CA THR A 273 -24.70 -6.42 -14.58
C THR A 273 -25.09 -7.39 -13.47
N ILE A 274 -26.31 -7.29 -12.95
CA ILE A 274 -26.86 -8.15 -11.87
C ILE A 274 -26.68 -9.64 -12.16
N GLU A 275 -26.66 -10.02 -13.45
CA GLU A 275 -26.56 -11.40 -13.92
C GLU A 275 -25.13 -11.88 -14.22
N GLN A 276 -24.12 -10.99 -14.24
CA GLN A 276 -22.73 -11.37 -14.50
C GLN A 276 -21.89 -11.16 -13.25
N ASP A 277 -21.79 -12.22 -12.47
CA ASP A 277 -20.98 -12.31 -11.25
C ASP A 277 -19.47 -12.43 -11.53
N MET A 278 -19.02 -12.09 -12.75
CA MET A 278 -17.63 -12.23 -13.17
C MET A 278 -17.05 -10.88 -13.59
N ALA A 279 -16.05 -10.44 -12.82
CA ALA A 279 -15.20 -9.32 -13.16
C ALA A 279 -14.48 -9.56 -14.50
N LYS A 280 -14.81 -8.79 -15.54
CA LYS A 280 -14.12 -8.80 -16.84
C LYS A 280 -13.10 -7.65 -16.90
N PRO A 281 -11.81 -7.88 -16.63
CA PRO A 281 -10.78 -6.84 -16.54
C PRO A 281 -10.26 -6.40 -17.92
N GLY A 282 -11.15 -6.28 -18.90
CA GLY A 282 -10.76 -5.93 -20.27
C GLY A 282 -10.00 -4.60 -20.33
N ASP A 283 -10.50 -3.59 -19.61
CA ASP A 283 -9.86 -2.28 -19.55
C ASP A 283 -8.49 -2.31 -18.84
N ILE A 284 -8.27 -3.23 -17.89
CA ILE A 284 -6.95 -3.46 -17.28
C ILE A 284 -5.98 -3.96 -18.35
N THR A 285 -6.37 -5.00 -19.10
CA THR A 285 -5.48 -5.59 -20.12
C THR A 285 -5.17 -4.59 -21.23
N LYS A 286 -6.15 -3.78 -21.64
CA LYS A 286 -5.93 -2.69 -22.61
C LYS A 286 -4.93 -1.67 -22.08
N ALA A 287 -5.08 -1.20 -20.85
CA ALA A 287 -4.15 -0.24 -20.26
C ALA A 287 -2.72 -0.79 -20.19
N LEU A 288 -2.57 -2.07 -19.80
CA LEU A 288 -1.26 -2.75 -19.81
C LEU A 288 -0.68 -2.85 -21.23
N ALA A 289 -1.49 -3.22 -22.21
CA ALA A 289 -1.06 -3.35 -23.60
C ALA A 289 -0.66 -2.01 -24.24
N LEU A 290 -1.32 -0.91 -23.83
CA LEU A 290 -0.95 0.46 -24.22
C LEU A 290 0.39 0.93 -23.60
N GLY A 291 0.99 0.12 -22.72
CA GLY A 291 2.34 0.31 -22.20
C GLY A 291 2.43 0.65 -20.72
N ALA A 292 1.31 0.83 -20.01
CA ALA A 292 1.36 1.04 -18.56
C ALA A 292 1.90 -0.20 -17.83
N GLN A 293 2.76 0.00 -16.83
CA GLN A 293 3.31 -1.10 -16.03
C GLN A 293 2.31 -1.57 -14.97
N THR A 294 1.50 -0.65 -14.45
CA THR A 294 0.45 -0.95 -13.47
C THR A 294 -0.79 -0.11 -13.71
N VAL A 295 -1.91 -0.54 -13.11
CA VAL A 295 -3.17 0.21 -13.12
C VAL A 295 -3.59 0.56 -11.69
N MET A 296 -4.10 1.77 -11.50
CA MET A 296 -4.65 2.24 -10.22
C MET A 296 -6.18 2.36 -10.34
N MET A 297 -6.90 1.71 -9.42
CA MET A 297 -8.35 1.54 -9.49
C MET A 297 -9.01 2.01 -8.20
N GLY A 298 -9.89 3.01 -8.28
CA GLY A 298 -10.65 3.51 -7.13
C GLY A 298 -12.00 2.80 -6.95
N SER A 299 -12.90 2.96 -7.92
CA SER A 299 -14.30 2.50 -7.82
C SER A 299 -14.45 0.99 -7.63
N LEU A 300 -13.55 0.19 -8.21
CA LEU A 300 -13.58 -1.26 -8.08
C LEU A 300 -13.24 -1.71 -6.66
N PHE A 301 -12.21 -1.12 -6.05
CA PHE A 301 -11.81 -1.45 -4.69
C PHE A 301 -12.71 -0.81 -3.63
N ALA A 302 -13.39 0.30 -3.94
CA ALA A 302 -14.33 0.93 -3.03
C ALA A 302 -15.51 0.03 -2.63
N GLY A 303 -15.86 -0.96 -3.46
CA GLY A 303 -16.92 -1.94 -3.17
C GLY A 303 -16.53 -3.10 -2.25
N LEU A 304 -15.26 -3.23 -1.88
CA LEU A 304 -14.75 -4.38 -1.13
C LEU A 304 -14.99 -4.26 0.39
N ASP A 305 -14.96 -5.40 1.09
CA ASP A 305 -15.04 -5.46 2.56
C ASP A 305 -13.92 -4.66 3.25
N GLU A 306 -12.71 -4.71 2.69
CA GLU A 306 -11.53 -4.05 3.24
C GLU A 306 -11.53 -2.53 3.02
N SER A 307 -12.42 -2.01 2.16
CA SER A 307 -12.52 -0.57 1.91
C SER A 307 -13.24 0.15 3.06
N PRO A 308 -12.87 1.40 3.38
CA PRO A 308 -13.54 2.16 4.44
C PRO A 308 -14.99 2.50 4.07
N GLY A 309 -15.85 2.60 5.09
CA GLY A 309 -17.27 2.95 4.93
C GLY A 309 -18.20 1.74 5.09
N GLN A 310 -19.50 2.03 5.23
CA GLN A 310 -20.52 1.00 5.45
C GLN A 310 -21.12 0.51 4.13
N LYS A 311 -21.61 -0.72 4.16
CA LYS A 311 -22.42 -1.30 3.08
C LYS A 311 -23.89 -1.01 3.33
N GLU A 312 -24.59 -0.61 2.28
CA GLU A 312 -25.99 -0.20 2.32
C GLU A 312 -26.76 -0.99 1.26
N PHE A 313 -28.03 -1.29 1.51
CA PHE A 313 -28.88 -1.90 0.48
C PHE A 313 -29.50 -0.79 -0.37
N ASP A 314 -29.26 -0.82 -1.67
CA ASP A 314 -29.91 0.07 -2.63
C ASP A 314 -31.20 -0.56 -3.13
N TYR A 315 -32.33 0.04 -2.77
CA TYR A 315 -33.66 -0.43 -3.17
C TYR A 315 -33.97 -0.18 -4.66
N GLU A 316 -33.33 0.80 -5.29
CA GLU A 316 -33.56 1.12 -6.72
C GLU A 316 -32.84 0.12 -7.62
N GLU A 317 -31.60 -0.23 -7.26
CA GLU A 317 -30.79 -1.21 -8.00
C GLU A 317 -30.94 -2.65 -7.47
N ASN A 318 -31.72 -2.84 -6.40
CA ASN A 318 -31.96 -4.11 -5.71
C ASN A 318 -30.66 -4.88 -5.37
N ARG A 319 -29.65 -4.17 -4.87
CA ARG A 319 -28.33 -4.75 -4.54
C ARG A 319 -27.63 -4.02 -3.41
N MET A 320 -26.66 -4.69 -2.79
CA MET A 320 -25.76 -4.04 -1.82
C MET A 320 -24.78 -3.10 -2.53
N VAL A 321 -24.54 -1.93 -1.95
CA VAL A 321 -23.65 -0.88 -2.46
C VAL A 321 -22.79 -0.29 -1.34
N LYS A 322 -21.73 0.42 -1.73
CA LYS A 322 -20.92 1.28 -0.84
C LYS A 322 -20.82 2.70 -1.41
N LYS A 323 -20.74 3.69 -0.54
CA LYS A 323 -20.54 5.10 -0.92
C LYS A 323 -19.11 5.32 -1.43
N TYR A 324 -18.98 5.94 -2.61
CA TYR A 324 -17.70 6.29 -3.21
C TYR A 324 -17.70 7.77 -3.63
N ARG A 325 -16.70 8.54 -3.19
CA ARG A 325 -16.62 9.97 -3.48
C ARG A 325 -15.32 10.32 -4.21
N GLY A 326 -15.43 11.13 -5.26
CA GLY A 326 -14.28 11.73 -5.92
C GLY A 326 -13.63 12.81 -5.05
N MET A 327 -12.31 12.96 -5.12
CA MET A 327 -11.58 13.94 -4.30
C MET A 327 -11.99 15.40 -4.57
N GLY A 328 -12.57 15.69 -5.74
CA GLY A 328 -13.11 16.99 -6.14
C GLY A 328 -14.59 17.19 -5.81
N SER A 329 -15.23 16.24 -5.12
CA SER A 329 -16.58 16.43 -4.59
C SER A 329 -16.58 17.43 -3.45
N ILE A 330 -17.71 18.12 -3.24
CA ILE A 330 -17.87 19.13 -2.17
C ILE A 330 -17.48 18.55 -0.81
N GLU A 331 -18.00 17.36 -0.48
CA GLU A 331 -17.71 16.66 0.79
C GLU A 331 -16.21 16.33 0.96
N ALA A 332 -15.51 16.00 -0.12
CA ALA A 332 -14.07 15.75 -0.07
C ALA A 332 -13.25 17.05 0.02
N MET A 333 -13.70 18.10 -0.67
CA MET A 333 -13.08 19.42 -0.70
C MET A 333 -13.16 20.15 0.65
N GLU A 334 -14.23 19.96 1.42
CA GLU A 334 -14.37 20.49 2.78
C GLU A 334 -13.33 19.93 3.76
N LYS A 335 -12.82 18.71 3.51
CA LYS A 335 -11.80 18.10 4.36
C LYS A 335 -10.39 18.45 3.92
N ARG A 336 -9.99 18.01 2.72
CA ARG A 336 -8.62 18.17 2.18
C ARG A 336 -8.56 18.26 0.66
N GLY A 337 -9.63 17.91 -0.05
CA GLY A 337 -9.65 17.85 -1.51
C GLY A 337 -9.30 19.19 -2.17
N ALA A 338 -9.65 20.33 -1.57
CA ALA A 338 -9.38 21.65 -2.17
C ALA A 338 -7.89 21.92 -2.42
N LEU A 339 -6.98 21.37 -1.60
CA LEU A 339 -5.53 21.48 -1.82
C LEU A 339 -5.10 20.79 -3.11
N ARG A 340 -5.62 19.59 -3.38
CA ARG A 340 -5.32 18.79 -4.58
C ARG A 340 -5.63 19.57 -5.88
N TYR A 341 -6.66 20.41 -5.87
CA TYR A 341 -7.09 21.23 -7.01
C TYR A 341 -6.51 22.65 -7.00
N GLY A 342 -5.74 23.03 -5.96
CA GLY A 342 -5.12 24.35 -5.85
C GLY A 342 -6.12 25.50 -5.64
N ILE A 343 -7.32 25.22 -5.13
CA ILE A 343 -8.42 26.17 -4.95
C ILE A 343 -8.73 26.46 -3.48
N GLU A 344 -7.81 26.13 -2.57
CA GLU A 344 -8.03 26.22 -1.13
C GLU A 344 -8.39 27.63 -0.65
N LYS A 345 -7.88 28.68 -1.34
CA LYS A 345 -8.13 30.10 -1.03
C LYS A 345 -9.36 30.68 -1.74
N MET A 346 -10.02 29.92 -2.62
CA MET A 346 -11.17 30.43 -3.39
C MET A 346 -12.46 30.40 -2.57
N LYS A 347 -13.23 31.49 -2.64
CA LYS A 347 -14.56 31.61 -2.01
C LYS A 347 -15.63 30.79 -2.74
N ILE A 348 -15.60 30.81 -4.06
CA ILE A 348 -16.48 30.01 -4.93
C ILE A 348 -15.64 28.87 -5.47
N ARG A 349 -16.11 27.63 -5.30
CA ARG A 349 -15.41 26.41 -5.73
C ARG A 349 -16.32 25.64 -6.67
N ILE A 350 -15.83 25.36 -7.87
CA ILE A 350 -16.53 24.49 -8.82
C ILE A 350 -16.14 23.03 -8.50
N PRO A 351 -17.10 22.15 -8.18
CA PRO A 351 -16.79 20.76 -7.88
C PRO A 351 -16.34 20.01 -9.12
N GLU A 352 -15.20 19.35 -9.02
CA GLU A 352 -14.59 18.52 -10.08
C GLU A 352 -14.85 17.02 -9.88
N GLY A 353 -15.62 16.68 -8.85
CA GLY A 353 -16.01 15.32 -8.56
C GLY A 353 -17.42 15.22 -7.98
N LYS A 354 -17.94 14.00 -7.99
CA LYS A 354 -19.25 13.67 -7.43
C LYS A 354 -19.16 12.56 -6.39
N VAL A 355 -20.24 12.39 -5.64
CA VAL A 355 -20.47 11.22 -4.81
C VAL A 355 -21.34 10.26 -5.61
N ILE A 356 -20.94 8.99 -5.69
CA ILE A 356 -21.70 7.92 -6.31
C ILE A 356 -21.81 6.72 -5.37
N LYS A 357 -22.68 5.79 -5.71
CA LYS A 357 -22.72 4.46 -5.11
C LYS A 357 -21.99 3.49 -6.04
N VAL A 358 -21.20 2.58 -5.48
CA VAL A 358 -20.57 1.49 -6.21
C VAL A 358 -21.13 0.15 -5.72
N PRO A 359 -21.23 -0.88 -6.57
CA PRO A 359 -21.68 -2.19 -6.13
C PRO A 359 -20.79 -2.75 -5.02
N TYR A 360 -21.37 -3.43 -4.04
CA TYR A 360 -20.63 -4.24 -3.09
C TYR A 360 -20.07 -5.49 -3.78
N ARG A 361 -18.81 -5.83 -3.50
CA ARG A 361 -18.05 -6.88 -4.22
C ARG A 361 -17.48 -7.98 -3.32
N GLY A 362 -17.84 -8.00 -2.04
CA GLY A 362 -17.29 -8.96 -1.08
C GLY A 362 -15.83 -8.69 -0.75
N SER A 363 -15.10 -9.74 -0.38
CA SER A 363 -13.70 -9.62 0.04
C SER A 363 -12.74 -9.49 -1.13
N GLY A 364 -11.70 -8.68 -0.94
CA GLY A 364 -10.55 -8.60 -1.86
C GLY A 364 -9.84 -9.93 -2.06
N TYR A 365 -9.92 -10.86 -1.10
CA TYR A 365 -9.34 -12.20 -1.23
C TYR A 365 -9.95 -13.02 -2.37
N ASP A 366 -11.21 -12.78 -2.71
CA ASP A 366 -11.88 -13.44 -3.84
C ASP A 366 -11.81 -12.57 -5.11
N PHE A 367 -12.04 -11.27 -4.96
CA PHE A 367 -12.15 -10.35 -6.09
C PHE A 367 -10.82 -10.14 -6.84
N ILE A 368 -9.69 -9.97 -6.13
CA ILE A 368 -8.41 -9.70 -6.77
C ILE A 368 -7.91 -10.90 -7.60
N PRO A 369 -7.96 -12.15 -7.10
CA PRO A 369 -7.62 -13.32 -7.93
C PRO A 369 -8.45 -13.44 -9.21
N GLN A 370 -9.73 -13.08 -9.18
CA GLN A 370 -10.58 -13.06 -10.38
C GLN A 370 -10.08 -12.05 -11.42
N LEU A 371 -9.67 -10.84 -11.01
CA LEU A 371 -9.07 -9.87 -11.91
C LEU A 371 -7.78 -10.40 -12.54
N ILE A 372 -6.91 -11.01 -11.72
CA ILE A 372 -5.66 -11.60 -12.20
C ILE A 372 -5.94 -12.73 -13.20
N ALA A 373 -6.92 -13.60 -12.90
CA ALA A 373 -7.34 -14.68 -13.79
C ALA A 373 -7.87 -14.13 -15.12
N GLY A 374 -8.69 -13.08 -15.10
CA GLY A 374 -9.21 -12.46 -16.31
C GLY A 374 -8.12 -11.82 -17.18
N VAL A 375 -7.11 -11.19 -16.58
CA VAL A 375 -5.93 -10.69 -17.32
C VAL A 375 -5.15 -11.85 -17.93
N LYS A 376 -4.89 -12.93 -17.18
CA LYS A 376 -4.21 -14.13 -17.69
C LYS A 376 -4.95 -14.79 -18.85
N GLN A 377 -6.28 -14.91 -18.75
CA GLN A 377 -7.11 -15.41 -19.84
C GLN A 377 -7.05 -14.50 -21.07
N SER A 378 -7.00 -13.18 -20.86
CA SER A 378 -6.84 -12.22 -21.96
C SER A 378 -5.48 -12.35 -22.66
N LEU A 379 -4.39 -12.55 -21.90
CA LEU A 379 -3.07 -12.86 -22.45
C LEU A 379 -3.09 -14.17 -23.25
N GLN A 380 -3.63 -15.24 -22.68
CA GLN A 380 -3.74 -16.54 -23.34
C GLN A 380 -4.52 -16.46 -24.66
N LYS A 381 -5.66 -15.74 -24.65
CA LYS A 381 -6.51 -15.59 -25.84
C LYS A 381 -5.83 -14.79 -26.96
N GLN A 382 -4.96 -13.85 -26.60
CA GLN A 382 -4.19 -13.05 -27.55
C GLN A 382 -2.85 -13.72 -27.94
N GLY A 383 -2.48 -14.83 -27.29
CA GLY A 383 -1.25 -15.56 -27.60
C GLY A 383 0.01 -15.03 -26.90
N PHE A 384 -0.11 -14.20 -25.86
CA PHE A 384 1.03 -13.63 -25.13
C PHE A 384 1.30 -14.38 -23.83
N LYS A 385 2.58 -14.57 -23.49
CA LYS A 385 3.00 -15.28 -22.26
C LYS A 385 3.11 -14.35 -21.06
N ASN A 386 3.32 -13.06 -21.28
CA ASN A 386 3.55 -12.07 -20.23
C ASN A 386 3.19 -10.65 -20.70
N ILE A 387 3.21 -9.69 -19.78
CA ILE A 387 2.86 -8.28 -20.05
C ILE A 387 3.87 -7.63 -21.00
N LYS A 388 5.15 -8.02 -20.94
CA LYS A 388 6.18 -7.47 -21.84
C LYS A 388 5.88 -7.81 -23.30
N GLU A 389 5.63 -9.09 -23.59
CA GLU A 389 5.23 -9.54 -24.94
C GLU A 389 3.94 -8.83 -25.40
N LEU A 390 2.95 -8.67 -24.51
CA LEU A 390 1.74 -7.90 -24.82
C LEU A 390 2.06 -6.45 -25.23
N GLN A 391 2.98 -5.78 -24.53
CA GLN A 391 3.35 -4.38 -24.81
C GLN A 391 4.21 -4.19 -26.05
N GLU A 392 4.90 -5.24 -26.50
CA GLU A 392 5.76 -5.23 -27.68
C GLU A 392 4.98 -5.58 -28.95
N GLU A 393 4.05 -6.54 -28.86
CA GLU A 393 3.47 -7.21 -30.03
C GLU A 393 1.96 -6.99 -30.21
N ALA A 394 1.23 -6.53 -29.19
CA ALA A 394 -0.22 -6.37 -29.32
C ALA A 394 -0.58 -5.25 -30.30
N ASP A 395 -1.39 -5.59 -31.32
CA ASP A 395 -2.01 -4.59 -32.19
C ASP A 395 -3.23 -3.96 -31.49
N ILE A 396 -2.93 -3.01 -30.62
CA ILE A 396 -3.93 -2.22 -29.89
C ILE A 396 -3.64 -0.74 -30.08
N ARG A 397 -4.05 -0.22 -31.24
CA ARG A 397 -4.06 1.23 -31.43
C ARG A 397 -5.26 1.81 -30.69
N PRO A 398 -5.09 2.88 -29.89
CA PRO A 398 -6.23 3.67 -29.45
C PRO A 398 -6.97 4.17 -30.69
N ILE A 399 -8.25 3.82 -30.84
CA ILE A 399 -9.13 4.40 -31.86
C ILE A 399 -9.46 5.83 -31.46
#